data_AF-Q3JTQ3-F1
#
_entry.id   AF-Q3JTQ3-F1
#
_cell.length_a   1.000
_cell.length_b   1.000
_cell.length_c   1.000
_cell.angle_alpha   90.00
_cell.angle_beta   90.00
_cell.angle_gamma   90.00
#
_symmetry.space_group_name_H-M   'P 1'
#
loop_
_entity.id
_entity.type
_entity.pdbx_description
1 polymer ?
#
loop_
_entity_poly.entity_id
_entity_poly.type
_entity_poly.pdbx_seq_one_letter_code
_entity_poly.pdbx_strand_id
1 'polypeptide(L)'
;MSKTVIVWDECGQNDISFVVIDGDVTHLAGVYINRCGNDRDAEDELTDLIYGADGRPLYKHMSEFPAEEVKAGASVIVCGFLP
;
A
#
# COMPACT_ATOMS: atom_id res chain seq x y z
N MET A 1 5.09 -9.32 -16.01
CA MET A 1 3.94 -8.95 -15.16
C MET A 1 4.28 -7.62 -14.52
N SER A 2 3.35 -6.66 -14.44
CA SER A 2 3.61 -5.40 -13.75
C SER A 2 3.63 -5.65 -12.24
N LYS A 3 4.42 -4.84 -11.52
CA LYS A 3 4.44 -4.80 -10.06
C LYS A 3 4.25 -3.36 -9.60
N THR A 4 3.76 -3.20 -8.37
CA THR A 4 3.67 -1.90 -7.71
C THR A 4 4.33 -1.99 -6.34
N VAL A 5 5.22 -1.05 -6.04
CA VAL A 5 5.74 -0.81 -4.71
C VAL A 5 4.85 0.21 -4.02
N ILE A 6 4.26 -0.18 -2.90
CA ILE A 6 3.50 0.70 -2.02
C ILE A 6 4.45 1.18 -0.92
N VAL A 7 4.63 2.50 -0.81
CA VAL A 7 5.14 3.15 0.39
C VAL A 7 3.97 3.25 1.36
N TRP A 8 4.05 2.49 2.45
CA TRP A 8 3.02 2.42 3.48
C TRP A 8 3.31 3.44 4.58
N ASP A 9 2.47 4.46 4.65
CA ASP A 9 2.59 5.58 5.59
C ASP A 9 1.45 5.56 6.62
N GLU A 10 1.80 5.38 7.89
CA GLU A 10 0.85 5.42 9.01
C GLU A 10 0.88 6.77 9.74
N CYS A 11 1.32 7.82 9.04
CA CYS A 11 1.27 9.22 9.48
C CYS A 11 1.85 9.45 10.89
N GLY A 12 2.94 8.76 11.21
CA GLY A 12 3.66 8.87 12.47
C GLY A 12 3.23 7.91 13.58
N GLN A 13 2.25 7.02 13.35
CA GLN A 13 1.96 5.91 14.29
C GLN A 13 3.05 4.85 14.26
N ASN A 14 3.62 4.57 13.07
CA ASN A 14 4.69 3.61 12.85
C ASN A 14 5.71 4.18 11.84
N ASP A 15 6.90 3.57 11.80
CA ASP A 15 7.91 3.87 10.78
C ASP A 15 7.38 3.52 9.38
N ILE A 16 7.80 4.29 8.38
CA ILE A 16 7.46 4.01 6.97
C ILE A 16 7.92 2.61 6.60
N SER A 17 7.03 1.84 5.97
CA SER A 17 7.33 0.51 5.45
C SER A 17 6.97 0.38 3.98
N PHE A 18 7.39 -0.72 3.36
CA PHE A 18 7.20 -0.94 1.93
C PHE A 18 6.59 -2.31 1.66
N VAL A 19 5.68 -2.36 0.70
CA VAL A 19 5.03 -3.60 0.25
C VAL A 19 5.17 -3.71 -1.26
N VAL A 20 5.47 -4.91 -1.76
CA VAL A 20 5.54 -5.19 -3.20
C VAL A 20 4.32 -6.02 -3.59
N ILE A 21 3.52 -5.50 -4.51
CA ILE A 21 2.31 -6.13 -5.03
C ILE A 21 2.57 -6.62 -6.46
N ASP A 22 2.15 -7.86 -6.74
CA ASP A 22 2.11 -8.40 -8.10
C ASP A 22 0.85 -7.88 -8.81
N GLY A 23 0.99 -6.75 -9.50
CA GLY A 23 -0.09 -6.09 -10.22
C GLY A 23 0.14 -4.60 -10.38
N ASP A 24 -0.63 -3.98 -11.28
CA ASP A 24 -0.76 -2.52 -11.35
C ASP A 24 -1.92 -2.08 -10.46
N VAL A 25 -1.60 -1.40 -9.37
CA VAL A 25 -2.58 -0.80 -8.45
C VAL A 25 -2.37 0.72 -8.36
N THR A 26 -1.82 1.33 -9.42
CA THR A 26 -1.48 2.75 -9.43
C THR A 26 -2.68 3.69 -9.28
N HIS A 27 -3.91 3.20 -9.50
CA HIS A 27 -5.13 3.95 -9.25
C HIS A 27 -5.38 4.21 -7.76
N LEU A 28 -4.77 3.43 -6.86
CA LEU A 28 -4.84 3.63 -5.40
C LEU A 28 -3.84 4.67 -4.88
N ALA A 29 -3.11 5.36 -5.76
CA ALA A 29 -2.13 6.37 -5.35
C ALA A 29 -2.77 7.48 -4.52
N GLY A 30 -2.29 7.68 -3.29
CA GLY A 30 -2.79 8.68 -2.35
C GLY A 30 -4.03 8.26 -1.56
N VAL A 31 -4.48 7.01 -1.69
CA VAL A 31 -5.55 6.46 -0.87
C VAL A 31 -5.02 6.16 0.52
N TYR A 32 -5.74 6.65 1.54
CA TYR A 32 -5.48 6.38 2.94
C TYR A 32 -6.77 5.89 3.59
N ILE A 33 -6.65 4.80 4.34
CA ILE A 33 -7.73 4.23 5.16
C ILE A 33 -8.05 5.20 6.30
N ASN A 34 -9.31 5.21 6.75
CA ASN A 34 -9.89 6.07 7.80
C ASN A 34 -10.05 7.54 7.38
N ARG A 35 -10.19 7.82 6.08
CA ARG A 35 -10.45 9.19 5.66
C ARG A 35 -11.92 9.53 5.93
N CYS A 36 -12.15 10.71 6.53
CA CYS A 36 -13.51 11.28 6.56
C CYS A 36 -13.91 11.69 5.14
N GLY A 37 -14.74 10.87 4.46
CA GLY A 37 -15.18 11.17 3.09
C GLY A 37 -16.02 10.08 2.44
N ASN A 38 -16.24 10.27 1.13
CA ASN A 38 -17.09 9.43 0.28
C ASN A 38 -16.32 8.37 -0.52
N ASP A 39 -14.99 8.27 -0.38
CA ASP A 39 -14.16 7.38 -1.20
C ASP A 39 -13.95 6.00 -0.55
N ARG A 40 -15.05 5.45 0.00
CA ARG A 40 -15.01 4.19 0.75
C ARG A 40 -14.63 3.00 -0.11
N ASP A 41 -15.02 3.02 -1.38
CA ASP A 41 -14.72 1.91 -2.31
C ASP A 41 -13.21 1.73 -2.49
N ALA A 42 -12.45 2.83 -2.60
CA ALA A 42 -11.00 2.78 -2.72
C ALA A 42 -10.31 2.41 -1.40
N GLU A 43 -10.85 2.86 -0.26
CA GLU A 43 -10.37 2.47 1.07
C GLU A 43 -10.60 0.97 1.34
N ASP A 44 -11.77 0.45 0.98
CA ASP A 44 -12.13 -0.96 1.11
C ASP A 44 -11.24 -1.81 0.18
N GLU A 45 -11.03 -1.38 -1.07
CA GLU A 45 -10.11 -2.05 -2.01
C GLU A 45 -8.67 -2.10 -1.46
N LEU A 46 -8.16 -0.98 -0.93
CA LEU A 46 -6.83 -0.94 -0.32
C LEU A 46 -6.75 -1.84 0.92
N THR A 47 -7.81 -1.87 1.73
CA THR A 47 -7.90 -2.73 2.92
C THR A 47 -7.81 -4.20 2.55
N ASP A 48 -8.63 -4.64 1.59
CA ASP A 48 -8.66 -6.03 1.09
C ASP A 48 -7.36 -6.42 0.36
N LEU A 49 -6.66 -5.43 -0.21
CA LEU A 49 -5.35 -5.64 -0.83
C LEU A 49 -4.26 -5.88 0.22
N ILE A 50 -4.25 -5.14 1.32
CA ILE A 50 -3.18 -5.22 2.33
C ILE A 50 -3.48 -6.30 3.37
N TYR A 51 -4.74 -6.48 3.77
CA TYR A 51 -5.14 -7.35 4.87
C TYR A 51 -6.08 -8.46 4.40
N GLY A 52 -5.89 -9.66 4.94
CA GLY A 52 -6.82 -10.77 4.75
C GLY A 52 -8.06 -10.61 5.61
N ALA A 53 -9.06 -11.46 5.37
CA ALA A 53 -10.31 -11.48 6.13
C ALA A 53 -10.12 -11.76 7.65
N ASP A 54 -8.97 -12.27 8.06
CA ASP A 54 -8.57 -12.47 9.47
C ASP A 54 -7.88 -11.25 10.09
N GLY A 55 -7.77 -10.15 9.35
CA GLY A 55 -7.12 -8.90 9.75
C GLY A 55 -5.60 -8.95 9.72
N ARG A 56 -4.99 -10.00 9.16
CA ARG A 56 -3.53 -10.11 9.05
C ARG A 56 -3.02 -9.58 7.70
N PRO A 57 -1.83 -8.96 7.65
CA PRO A 57 -1.24 -8.55 6.38
C PRO A 57 -1.07 -9.73 5.42
N LEU A 58 -1.52 -9.58 4.18
CA LEU A 58 -1.34 -10.55 3.09
C LEU A 58 0.10 -10.53 2.56
N TYR A 59 0.76 -9.38 2.69
CA TYR A 59 2.11 -9.15 2.19
C TYR A 59 3.06 -8.79 3.32
N LYS A 60 4.34 -9.10 3.11
CA LYS A 60 5.40 -8.73 4.06
C LYS A 60 5.71 -7.24 3.93
N HIS A 61 5.58 -6.52 5.04
CA HIS A 61 6.10 -5.16 5.16
C HIS A 61 7.63 -5.19 5.32
N MET A 62 8.31 -4.42 4.49
CA MET A 62 9.77 -4.26 4.48
C MET A 62 10.13 -2.91 5.10
N SER A 63 11.22 -2.87 5.87
CA SER A 63 11.78 -1.63 6.42
C SER A 63 12.70 -0.88 5.44
N GLU A 64 13.12 -1.56 4.37
CA GLU A 64 14.02 -1.01 3.36
C GLU A 64 13.29 -0.89 2.02
N PHE A 65 13.56 0.21 1.31
CA PHE A 65 12.94 0.46 0.01
C PHE A 65 13.40 -0.59 -1.01
N PRO A 66 12.48 -1.28 -1.71
CA PRO A 66 12.81 -2.35 -2.67
C PRO A 66 13.30 -1.78 -4.01
N ALA A 67 14.48 -1.15 -4.00
CA ALA A 67 15.04 -0.44 -5.15
C ALA A 67 15.19 -1.32 -6.40
N GLU A 68 15.47 -2.62 -6.24
CA GLU A 68 15.62 -3.55 -7.35
C GLU A 68 14.30 -3.80 -8.09
N GLU A 69 13.15 -3.80 -7.40
CA GLU A 69 11.83 -3.95 -8.03
C GLU A 69 11.51 -2.71 -8.88
N VAL A 70 11.87 -1.53 -8.39
CA VAL A 70 11.69 -0.26 -9.12
C VAL A 70 12.61 -0.19 -10.34
N LYS A 71 13.88 -0.60 -10.21
CA LYS A 71 14.80 -0.72 -11.36
C LYS A 71 14.28 -1.72 -12.40
N ALA A 72 13.59 -2.77 -11.97
CA ALA A 72 12.95 -3.75 -12.84
C ALA A 72 11.64 -3.23 -13.48
N GLY A 73 11.20 -2.02 -13.15
CA GLY A 73 10.06 -1.34 -13.75
C GLY A 73 8.76 -1.34 -12.93
N ALA A 74 8.83 -1.68 -11.63
CA ALA A 74 7.67 -1.53 -10.75
C ALA A 74 7.29 -0.05 -10.58
N SER A 75 6.00 0.25 -10.66
CA SER A 75 5.46 1.57 -10.30
C SER A 75 5.60 1.79 -8.78
N VAL A 76 5.68 3.05 -8.34
CA VAL A 76 5.75 3.40 -6.92
C VAL A 76 4.58 4.30 -6.57
N ILE A 77 3.82 3.95 -5.54
CA ILE A 77 2.74 4.77 -5.00
C ILE A 77 2.88 4.93 -3.49
N VAL A 78 2.20 5.94 -2.94
CA VAL A 78 2.07 6.13 -1.50
C VAL A 78 0.63 5.86 -1.12
N CYS A 79 0.43 4.97 -0.16
CA CYS A 79 -0.86 4.66 0.45
C CYS A 79 -0.65 4.52 1.95
N GLY A 80 -1.73 4.44 2.72
CA GLY A 80 -1.53 4.25 4.14
C GLY A 80 -2.78 4.27 4.99
N PHE A 81 -2.56 4.63 6.24
CA PHE A 81 -3.57 4.64 7.28
C PHE A 81 -3.52 5.97 8.02
N LEU A 82 -4.67 6.62 8.14
CA LEU A 82 -4.81 7.83 8.95
C LEU A 82 -5.15 7.45 10.41
N PRO A 83 -4.45 8.06 11.40
CA PRO A 83 -4.65 7.81 12.82
C PRO A 83 -6.02 8.24 13.35
#